data_AF-A0A926TDK3-F1
#
_entry.id   AF-A0A926TDK3-F1
#
_cell.length_a   1.000
_cell.length_b   1.000
_cell.length_c   1.000
_cell.angle_alpha   90.00
_cell.angle_beta   90.00
_cell.angle_gamma   90.00
#
_symmetry.space_group_name_H-M   'P 1'
#
loop_
_entity.id
_entity.type
_entity.pdbx_description
1 polymer ?
#
loop_
_entity_poly.entity_id
_entity_poly.type
_entity_poly.pdbx_seq_one_letter_code
_entity_poly.pdbx_strand_id
1 'polypeptide(L)' 'MSLKPARKPAYCYCTECEHQTILHRQQANPLPFEQAMRVYCECADRCGSCLYPLEQLFRAHECYVESDDRG' A
#
# COMPACT_ATOMS: atom_id res chain seq x y z
N MET A 1 -8.44 6.26 -31.62
CA MET A 1 -7.41 5.54 -30.84
C MET A 1 -7.49 6.03 -29.41
N SER A 2 -8.16 5.29 -28.51
CA SER A 2 -8.23 5.67 -27.09
C SER A 2 -6.88 5.40 -26.44
N LEU A 3 -6.09 6.46 -26.25
CA LEU A 3 -4.93 6.45 -25.36
C LEU A 3 -5.44 6.13 -23.95
N LYS A 4 -5.37 4.85 -23.56
CA LYS A 4 -5.57 4.46 -22.17
C LYS A 4 -4.57 5.31 -21.37
N PRO A 5 -5.00 6.07 -20.34
CA PRO A 5 -4.05 6.81 -19.53
C PRO A 5 -3.02 5.80 -19.03
N ALA A 6 -1.75 6.03 -19.38
CA ALA A 6 -0.64 5.28 -18.81
C ALA A 6 -0.81 5.44 -17.30
N ARG A 7 -1.30 4.39 -16.63
CA ARG A 7 -1.47 4.37 -15.19
C ARG A 7 -0.08 4.67 -14.65
N LYS A 8 0.13 5.89 -14.16
CA LYS A 8 1.38 6.24 -13.49
C LYS A 8 1.65 5.12 -12.49
N PRO A 9 2.88 4.57 -12.42
CA PRO A 9 3.19 3.54 -11.45
C PRO A 9 2.78 4.06 -10.08
N ALA A 10 1.95 3.28 -9.38
CA ALA A 10 1.43 3.67 -8.10
C ALA A 10 2.63 3.71 -7.12
N TYR A 11 2.91 4.88 -6.58
CA TYR A 11 4.18 5.20 -5.92
C TYR A 11 3.91 5.97 -4.64
N CYS A 12 4.56 5.54 -3.56
CA CYS A 12 4.62 6.27 -2.31
C CYS A 12 5.75 7.29 -2.38
N TYR A 13 5.41 8.55 -2.64
CA TYR A 13 6.38 9.65 -2.65
C TYR A 13 7.02 9.91 -1.27
N CYS A 14 6.33 9.52 -0.20
CA CYS A 14 6.81 9.72 1.17
C CYS A 14 8.00 8.81 1.54
N THR A 15 8.16 7.65 0.91
CA THR A 15 9.29 6.71 1.10
C THR A 15 10.03 6.37 -0.18
N GLU A 16 9.74 7.09 -1.25
CA GLU A 16 10.29 6.84 -2.58
C GLU A 16 10.15 5.37 -3.02
N CYS A 17 9.02 4.75 -2.68
CA CYS A 17 8.80 3.31 -2.84
C CYS A 17 7.63 2.99 -3.77
N GLU A 18 7.84 2.05 -4.69
CA GLU A 18 6.78 1.55 -5.58
C GLU A 18 5.78 0.67 -4.82
N HIS A 19 4.49 0.80 -5.15
CA HIS A 19 3.45 -0.01 -4.53
C HIS A 19 3.64 -1.51 -4.79
N GLN A 20 4.25 -1.90 -5.92
CA GLN A 20 4.59 -3.31 -6.16
C GLN A 20 5.63 -3.83 -5.17
N THR A 21 6.64 -3.04 -4.84
CA THR A 21 7.65 -3.42 -3.83
C THR A 21 6.98 -3.57 -2.46
N ILE A 22 6.08 -2.65 -2.11
CA ILE A 22 5.30 -2.73 -0.87
C ILE A 22 4.41 -3.98 -0.86
N LEU A 23 3.74 -4.29 -1.98
CA LEU A 23 2.93 -5.49 -2.15
C LEU A 23 3.75 -6.78 -1.96
N HIS A 24 4.93 -6.88 -2.57
CA HIS A 24 5.79 -8.05 -2.41
C HIS A 24 6.23 -8.24 -0.96
N ARG A 25 6.55 -7.15 -0.25
CA ARG A 25 6.86 -7.20 1.19
C ARG A 25 5.67 -7.68 2.02
N GLN A 26 4.48 -7.17 1.73
CA GLN A 26 3.24 -7.57 2.38
C GLN A 26 2.89 -9.04 2.10
N GLN A 27 3.14 -9.54 0.89
CA GLN A 27 2.93 -10.96 0.56
C GLN A 27 3.93 -11.88 1.27
N ALA A 28 5.18 -11.43 1.44
CA ALA A 28 6.20 -12.19 2.14
C ALA A 28 6.00 -12.20 3.66
N ASN A 29 5.50 -11.09 4.22
CA ASN A 29 5.22 -10.94 5.65
C ASN A 29 3.93 -10.12 5.82
N PRO A 30 2.75 -10.76 5.86
CA PRO A 30 1.48 -10.05 5.94
C PRO A 30 1.32 -9.40 7.32
N LEU A 31 1.39 -8.07 7.33
CA LEU A 31 1.16 -7.26 8.52
C LEU A 31 -0.25 -6.63 8.46
N PRO A 32 -0.87 -6.31 9.62
CA PRO A 32 -2.06 -5.46 9.66
C PRO A 32 -1.85 -4.19 8.85
N PHE A 33 -2.86 -3.75 8.09
CA PHE A 33 -2.70 -2.65 7.14
C PHE A 33 -2.06 -1.40 7.75
N GLU A 34 -2.50 -0.99 8.95
CA GLU A 34 -1.93 0.17 9.62
C GLU A 34 -0.44 -0.02 9.96
N GLN A 35 -0.08 -1.21 10.43
CA GLN A 35 1.31 -1.58 10.71
C GLN A 35 2.14 -1.66 9.42
N ALA A 36 1.60 -2.22 8.34
CA ALA A 36 2.25 -2.27 7.03
C ALA A 36 2.53 -0.86 6.48
N MET A 37 1.59 0.08 6.65
CA MET A 37 1.77 1.47 6.23
C MET A 37 2.81 2.22 7.06
N ARG A 38 2.91 1.92 8.37
CA ARG A 38 3.99 2.44 9.23
C ARG A 38 5.35 1.85 8.83
N VAL A 39 5.44 0.53 8.64
CA VAL A 39 6.71 -0.18 8.39
C VAL A 39 7.24 0.02 6.98
N TYR A 40 6.37 -0.02 5.95
CA TYR A 40 6.80 0.01 4.55
C TYR A 40 6.72 1.39 3.91
N CYS A 41 5.78 2.21 4.36
CA CYS A 41 5.48 3.47 3.69
C CYS A 41 5.84 4.69 4.54
N GLU A 42 6.16 4.52 5.83
CA GLU A 42 6.34 5.60 6.83
C GLU A 42 5.25 6.68 6.73
N CYS A 43 4.07 6.30 6.19
CA CYS A 43 3.12 7.23 5.58
C CYS A 43 1.91 7.46 6.48
N ALA A 44 1.73 6.59 7.47
CA ALA A 44 0.71 6.75 8.50
C ALA A 44 0.85 8.10 9.25
N ASP A 45 2.06 8.69 9.27
CA ASP A 45 2.36 9.99 9.89
C ASP A 45 2.55 11.13 8.86
N ARG A 46 2.37 10.87 7.56
CA ARG A 46 2.69 11.82 6.48
C ARG A 46 1.54 12.05 5.50
N CYS A 47 1.82 12.00 4.20
CA CYS A 47 0.96 12.50 3.13
C CYS A 47 -0.34 11.70 2.93
N GLY A 48 -0.41 10.46 3.41
CA GLY A 48 -1.60 9.59 3.33
C GLY A 48 -2.05 9.21 1.91
N SER A 49 -1.40 9.72 0.86
CA SER A 49 -1.89 9.64 -0.52
C SER A 49 -1.76 8.23 -1.12
N CYS A 50 -0.88 7.39 -0.58
CA CYS A 50 -0.72 6.00 -1.00
C CYS A 50 -1.64 5.03 -0.24
N LEU A 51 -2.32 5.44 0.83
CA LEU A 51 -3.09 4.55 1.70
C LEU A 51 -4.24 3.87 0.94
N TYR A 52 -5.15 4.66 0.36
CA TYR A 52 -6.28 4.13 -0.39
C TYR A 52 -5.88 3.21 -1.56
N PRO A 53 -4.94 3.60 -2.45
CA PRO A 53 -4.52 2.71 -3.53
C PRO A 53 -3.76 1.46 -3.04
N LEU A 54 -3.03 1.52 -1.91
CA LEU A 54 -2.38 0.34 -1.33
C LEU A 54 -3.38 -0.61 -0.67
N GLU A 55 -4.38 -0.08 0.03
CA GLU A 55 -5.46 -0.89 0.59
C GLU A 55 -6.19 -1.68 -0.50
N GLN A 56 -6.59 -1.00 -1.58
CA GLN A 56 -7.21 -1.67 -2.72
C GLN A 56 -6.29 -2.71 -3.34
N LEU A 57 -5.00 -2.41 -3.47
CA LEU A 57 -4.02 -3.34 -4.02
C LEU A 57 -3.90 -4.59 -3.15
N PHE A 58 -3.80 -4.44 -1.83
CA PHE A 58 -3.69 -5.58 -0.92
C PHE A 58 -4.97 -6.43 -0.91
N ARG A 59 -6.14 -5.78 -0.93
CA ARG A 59 -7.43 -6.49 -1.01
C ARG A 59 -7.56 -7.27 -2.31
N ALA A 60 -7.12 -6.68 -3.44
CA ALA A 60 -7.14 -7.34 -4.74
C ALA A 60 -6.18 -8.53 -4.86
N HIS A 61 -5.14 -8.57 -4.01
CA HIS A 61 -4.13 -9.62 -3.98
C HIS A 61 -4.24 -10.55 -2.76
N GLU A 62 -5.38 -10.52 -2.06
CA GLU A 62 -5.69 -11.40 -0.91
C GLU A 62 -4.64 -11.35 0.22
N CYS A 63 -3.88 -10.25 0.34
CA CYS A 63 -2.85 -10.05 1.37
C CYS A 63 -3.19 -8.90 2.33
N TYR A 64 -4.43 -8.40 2.26
CA TYR A 64 -4.94 -7.41 3.20
C TYR A 64 -5.26 -8.06 4.54
N VAL A 65 -4.66 -7.52 5.61
CA VAL A 65 -4.93 -7.93 6.99
C VAL A 65 -5.55 -6.74 7.71
N GLU A 66 -6.76 -6.94 8.24
CA GLU A 66 -7.42 -5.93 9.07
C GLU A 66 -6.64 -5.71 10.37
N SER A 67 -6.56 -4.46 10.81
CA SER A 67 -6.03 -4.14 12.13
C SER A 67 -7.16 -4.36 13.13
N ASP A 68 -7.14 -5.47 13.87
CA ASP A 68 -8.09 -5.74 14.94
C ASP A 68 -7.78 -4.81 16.12
N ASP A 69 -8.33 -3.60 16.08
CA ASP A 69 -8.34 -2.68 17.23
C ASP A 69 -9.45 -3.13 18.20
N ARG A 70 -9.22 -4.27 18.86
CA ARG A 70 -9.92 -4.64 20.10
C ARG A 70 -8.89 -4.76 21.22
N GLY A 71 -8.52 -3.61 21.79
CA GLY A 71 -7.66 -3.54 22.97
C GLY A 71 -7.83 -2.25 23.74
#